data_AF-A0A2V9ZR70-F1
#
_entry.id   AF-A0A2V9ZR70-F1
#
_cell.length_a   1.000
_cell.length_b   1.000
_cell.length_c   1.000
_cell.angle_alpha   90.00
_cell.angle_beta   90.00
_cell.angle_gamma   90.00
#
_symmetry.space_group_name_H-M   'P 1'
#
loop_
_entity.id
_entity.type
_entity.pdbx_description
1 polymer ?
#
loop_
_entity_poly.entity_id
_entity_poly.type
_entity_poly.pdbx_seq_one_letter_code
_entity_poly.pdbx_strand_id
1 'polypeptide(L)'
;MKKAVVVMAVLALAMLAGCSSEEPKPQEKPKGPELVTGRTAFQKLYVAARGWARDAQPYRLESQISADSKGKDGKSAIWRGFFASASQHGVKPYVWSGSNAPDRNRRHLQSQQFEHPGVRHRVPEG
;
A
#
# COMPACT_ATOMS: atom_id res chain seq x y z
N MET A 1 30.25 36.66 -22.80
CA MET A 1 28.94 36.51 -22.10
C MET A 1 27.76 36.23 -23.04
N LYS A 2 27.75 36.69 -24.30
CA LYS A 2 26.64 36.43 -25.26
C LYS A 2 26.47 34.95 -25.64
N LYS A 3 27.58 34.20 -25.75
CA LYS A 3 27.57 32.76 -26.12
C LYS A 3 27.02 31.84 -25.03
N ALA A 4 27.13 32.23 -23.75
CA ALA A 4 26.61 31.46 -22.62
C ALA A 4 25.08 31.56 -22.49
N VAL A 5 24.50 32.70 -22.89
CA VAL A 5 23.05 32.91 -22.92
C VAL A 5 22.38 32.06 -23.99
N VAL A 6 23.03 31.85 -25.14
CA VAL A 6 22.50 31.02 -26.23
C VAL A 6 22.48 29.54 -25.84
N VAL A 7 23.51 29.04 -25.15
CA VAL A 7 23.56 27.63 -24.71
C VAL A 7 22.50 27.33 -23.65
N MET A 8 22.27 28.24 -22.70
CA MET A 8 21.20 28.10 -21.71
C MET A 8 19.80 28.20 -22.32
N ALA A 9 19.61 29.03 -23.35
CA ALA A 9 18.34 29.13 -24.06
C ALA A 9 18.02 27.84 -24.84
N VAL A 10 19.02 27.22 -25.49
CA VAL A 10 18.82 25.95 -26.23
C VAL A 10 18.54 24.78 -25.28
N LEU A 11 19.17 24.74 -24.12
CA LEU A 11 18.91 23.71 -23.10
C LEU A 11 17.51 23.85 -22.47
N ALA A 12 17.01 25.08 -22.32
CA ALA A 12 15.66 25.35 -21.84
C ALA A 12 14.58 24.95 -22.88
N LEU A 13 14.83 25.14 -24.18
CA LEU A 13 13.90 24.67 -25.22
C LEU A 13 13.85 23.14 -25.34
N ALA A 14 14.95 22.44 -25.05
CA ALA A 14 15.00 20.98 -25.08
C ALA A 14 14.14 20.32 -23.97
N MET A 15 13.90 21.02 -22.86
CA MET A 15 13.07 20.53 -21.75
C MET A 15 11.56 20.66 -22.00
N LEU A 16 11.13 21.42 -23.02
CA LEU A 16 9.71 21.58 -23.39
C LEU A 16 9.26 20.66 -24.54
N ALA A 17 10.16 19.88 -25.13
CA ALA A 17 9.82 18.84 -26.13
C ALA A 17 9.42 17.49 -25.50
N GLY A 18 9.34 17.41 -24.16
CA GLY A 18 8.67 16.35 -23.43
C GLY A 18 7.16 16.57 -23.36
N CYS A 19 6.54 16.89 -24.51
CA CYS A 19 5.09 17.04 -24.60
C CYS A 19 4.46 15.65 -24.66
N SER A 20 3.90 15.31 -23.49
CA SER A 20 2.88 14.32 -23.21
C SER A 20 2.01 13.97 -24.43
N SER A 21 2.27 12.80 -25.00
CA SER A 21 1.29 12.12 -25.86
C SER A 21 0.35 11.35 -24.93
N GLU A 22 -0.62 12.05 -24.35
CA GLU A 22 -1.69 11.43 -23.59
C GLU A 22 -2.72 10.89 -24.59
N GLU A 23 -2.52 9.64 -25.01
CA GLU A 23 -3.55 8.88 -25.72
C GLU A 23 -4.80 8.77 -24.81
N PRO A 24 -6.01 9.03 -25.32
CA PRO A 24 -7.23 8.80 -24.55
C PRO A 24 -7.39 7.29 -24.40
N LYS A 25 -6.84 6.75 -23.31
CA LYS A 25 -6.94 5.34 -22.97
C LYS A 25 -8.43 5.00 -22.83
N PRO A 26 -8.95 4.04 -23.62
CA PRO A 26 -10.33 3.58 -23.50
C PRO A 26 -10.68 3.29 -22.05
N GLN A 27 -11.88 3.71 -21.61
CA GLN A 27 -12.41 3.43 -20.27
C GLN A 27 -12.21 1.95 -19.93
N GLU A 28 -11.18 1.68 -19.14
CA GLU A 28 -10.81 0.35 -18.70
C GLU A 28 -11.95 -0.07 -17.75
N LYS A 29 -12.79 -1.02 -18.19
CA LYS A 29 -13.68 -1.76 -17.29
C LYS A 29 -12.89 -2.08 -16.02
N PRO A 30 -13.43 -1.86 -14.81
CA PRO A 30 -12.67 -2.03 -13.57
C PRO A 30 -11.92 -3.35 -13.63
N LYS A 31 -10.60 -3.27 -13.80
CA LYS A 31 -9.75 -4.44 -13.89
C LYS A 31 -10.00 -5.21 -12.61
N GLY A 32 -10.44 -6.46 -12.73
CA GLY A 32 -10.74 -7.28 -11.57
C GLY A 32 -9.55 -7.28 -10.59
N PRO A 33 -9.78 -7.53 -9.30
CA PRO A 33 -8.74 -7.39 -8.29
C PRO A 33 -7.48 -8.16 -8.67
N GLU A 34 -6.33 -7.48 -8.64
CA GLU A 34 -5.04 -8.09 -8.96
C GLU A 34 -4.74 -9.21 -7.95
N LEU A 35 -4.66 -10.44 -8.42
CA LEU A 35 -4.28 -11.58 -7.59
C LEU A 35 -2.76 -11.71 -7.57
N VAL A 36 -2.16 -11.42 -6.42
CA VAL A 36 -0.70 -11.50 -6.24
C VAL A 36 -0.33 -12.59 -5.25
N THR A 37 0.90 -13.07 -5.37
CA THR A 37 1.50 -14.00 -4.41
C THR A 37 1.83 -13.30 -3.09
N GLY A 38 1.93 -14.07 -2.01
CA GLY A 38 2.31 -13.55 -0.70
C GLY A 38 3.65 -12.82 -0.69
N ARG A 39 4.63 -13.28 -1.48
CA ARG A 39 5.94 -12.62 -1.61
C ARG A 39 5.83 -11.22 -2.22
N THR A 40 5.05 -11.08 -3.29
CA THR A 40 4.82 -9.78 -3.94
C THR A 40 4.09 -8.83 -2.99
N ALA A 41 3.04 -9.30 -2.33
CA ALA A 41 2.31 -8.51 -1.35
C ALA A 41 3.21 -8.11 -0.17
N PHE A 42 4.02 -9.05 0.35
CA PHE A 42 4.96 -8.79 1.42
C PHE A 42 5.94 -7.68 1.06
N GLN A 43 6.51 -7.69 -0.14
CA GLN A 43 7.42 -6.62 -0.60
C GLN A 43 6.71 -5.25 -0.60
N LYS A 44 5.47 -5.17 -1.11
CA LYS A 44 4.67 -3.94 -1.10
C LYS A 44 4.40 -3.46 0.34
N LEU A 45 4.02 -4.37 1.24
CA LEU A 45 3.74 -4.07 2.65
C LEU A 45 5.01 -3.70 3.43
N TYR A 46 6.13 -4.34 3.13
CA TYR A 46 7.41 -4.11 3.79
C TYR A 46 7.86 -2.66 3.59
N VAL A 47 7.74 -2.11 2.38
CA VAL A 47 8.07 -0.69 2.11
C VAL A 47 7.25 0.25 3.01
N ALA A 48 5.95 0.00 3.15
CA ALA A 48 5.09 0.79 4.03
C ALA A 48 5.48 0.66 5.52
N ALA A 49 5.87 -0.54 5.96
CA ALA A 49 6.35 -0.79 7.32
C ALA A 49 7.69 -0.07 7.60
N ARG A 50 8.60 -0.07 6.63
CA ARG A 50 9.89 0.66 6.70
C ARG A 50 9.72 2.18 6.79
N GLY A 51 8.62 2.70 6.27
CA GLY A 51 8.24 4.10 6.40
C GLY A 51 7.73 4.47 7.81
N TRP A 52 7.18 3.50 8.55
CA TRP A 52 6.75 3.70 9.93
C TRP A 52 7.88 3.54 10.94
N ALA A 53 8.65 2.45 10.84
CA ALA A 53 9.77 2.22 11.75
C ALA A 53 10.97 1.59 11.02
N ARG A 54 12.16 2.14 11.28
CA ARG A 54 13.42 1.65 10.69
C ARG A 54 13.94 0.38 11.35
N ASP A 55 13.28 -0.16 12.35
CA ASP A 55 13.51 -1.47 12.94
C ASP A 55 12.31 -2.43 12.76
N ALA A 56 11.30 -2.05 11.96
CA ALA A 56 10.10 -2.87 11.75
C ALA A 56 10.46 -4.30 11.31
N GLN A 57 10.09 -5.29 12.13
CA GLN A 57 10.25 -6.71 11.87
C GLN A 57 8.92 -7.35 11.51
N PRO A 58 8.83 -8.10 10.39
CA PRO A 58 7.64 -8.87 10.06
C PRO A 58 7.50 -10.08 10.99
N TYR A 59 6.30 -10.36 11.46
CA TYR A 59 6.05 -11.56 12.27
C TYR A 59 4.87 -12.41 11.76
N ARG A 60 4.06 -11.88 10.83
CA ARG A 60 2.90 -12.60 10.28
C ARG A 60 2.49 -12.02 8.93
N LEU A 61 2.08 -12.90 8.03
CA LEU A 61 1.49 -12.58 6.74
C LEU A 61 0.29 -13.50 6.50
N GLU A 62 -0.87 -12.91 6.23
CA GLU A 62 -2.12 -13.64 6.03
C GLU A 62 -2.75 -13.27 4.68
N SER A 63 -3.18 -14.28 3.93
CA SER A 63 -4.06 -14.11 2.77
C SER A 63 -5.51 -14.09 3.23
N GLN A 64 -6.32 -13.17 2.72
CA GLN A 64 -7.76 -13.22 2.94
C GLN A 64 -8.47 -13.89 1.76
N ILE A 65 -9.52 -14.65 2.07
CA ILE A 65 -10.40 -15.24 1.05
C ILE A 65 -11.31 -14.12 0.54
N SER A 66 -11.36 -13.95 -0.77
CA SER A 66 -12.30 -13.04 -1.44
C SER A 66 -13.12 -13.81 -2.47
N ALA A 67 -14.19 -13.20 -3.00
CA ALA A 67 -14.96 -13.77 -4.10
C ALA A 67 -14.04 -14.09 -5.32
N ASP A 68 -13.01 -13.27 -5.51
CA ASP A 68 -12.07 -13.35 -6.62
C ASP A 68 -10.90 -14.31 -6.37
N SER A 69 -10.59 -14.66 -5.11
CA SER A 69 -9.58 -15.66 -4.79
C SER A 69 -9.93 -16.50 -3.57
N LYS A 70 -10.02 -17.81 -3.81
CA LYS A 70 -10.12 -18.84 -2.77
C LYS A 70 -8.76 -19.31 -2.25
N GLY A 71 -7.69 -18.53 -2.45
CA GLY A 71 -6.32 -18.90 -2.05
C GLY A 71 -5.69 -20.00 -2.91
N LYS A 72 -6.28 -20.33 -4.07
CA LYS A 72 -5.67 -21.26 -5.02
C LYS A 72 -4.35 -20.69 -5.53
N ASP A 73 -3.35 -21.56 -5.67
CA ASP A 73 -2.01 -21.22 -6.17
C ASP A 73 -1.21 -20.24 -5.28
N GLY A 74 -1.62 -20.04 -4.02
CA GLY A 74 -0.94 -19.13 -3.09
C GLY A 74 -1.10 -17.65 -3.46
N LYS A 75 -2.13 -17.31 -4.24
CA LYS A 75 -2.46 -15.94 -4.64
C LYS A 75 -3.70 -15.43 -3.94
N SER A 76 -3.71 -14.16 -3.58
CA SER A 76 -4.89 -13.49 -3.04
C SER A 76 -5.00 -12.05 -3.54
N ALA A 77 -6.24 -11.57 -3.60
CA ALA A 77 -6.57 -10.17 -3.85
C ALA A 77 -6.28 -9.28 -2.64
N ILE A 78 -6.25 -9.86 -1.42
CA ILE A 78 -6.09 -9.11 -0.17
C ILE A 78 -5.07 -9.82 0.72
N TRP A 79 -4.06 -9.06 1.14
CA TRP A 79 -3.01 -9.52 2.03
C TRP A 79 -2.90 -8.62 3.25
N ARG A 80 -2.76 -9.20 4.44
CA ARG A 80 -2.47 -8.50 5.69
C ARG A 80 -1.10 -8.88 6.20
N GLY A 81 -0.23 -7.89 6.38
CA GLY A 81 1.09 -8.06 6.98
C GLY A 81 1.15 -7.40 8.34
N PHE A 82 1.76 -8.06 9.31
CA PHE A 82 1.89 -7.54 10.66
C PHE A 82 3.36 -7.35 11.00
N PHE A 83 3.67 -6.17 11.52
CA PHE A 83 5.02 -5.73 11.82
C PHE A 83 5.11 -5.26 13.26
N ALA A 84 6.19 -5.60 13.93
CA ALA A 84 6.52 -5.15 15.28
C ALA A 84 7.75 -4.24 15.23
N SER A 85 7.84 -3.28 16.15
CA SER A 85 9.00 -2.40 16.31
C SER A 85 9.29 -2.21 17.79
N ALA A 86 10.55 -2.40 18.17
CA ALA A 86 10.99 -2.15 19.53
C ALA A 86 11.10 -0.65 19.79
N SER A 87 11.61 0.12 18.82
CA SER A 87 11.75 1.58 18.91
C SER A 87 10.41 2.32 19.00
N GLN A 88 9.35 1.77 18.40
CA GLN A 88 7.99 2.30 18.48
C GLN A 88 7.15 1.66 19.59
N HIS A 89 7.69 0.69 20.34
CA HIS A 89 6.99 -0.06 21.38
C HIS A 89 5.61 -0.58 20.95
N GLY A 90 5.51 -1.09 19.72
CA GLY A 90 4.20 -1.37 19.16
C GLY A 90 4.20 -2.33 17.98
N VAL A 91 2.99 -2.74 17.64
CA VAL A 91 2.68 -3.55 16.45
C VAL A 91 1.79 -2.76 15.51
N LYS A 92 2.03 -2.89 14.21
CA LYS A 92 1.24 -2.23 13.18
C LYS A 92 0.90 -3.17 12.03
N PRO A 93 -0.39 -3.39 11.76
CA PRO A 93 -0.83 -4.10 10.57
C PRO A 93 -0.76 -3.20 9.35
N TYR A 94 -0.62 -3.83 8.19
CA TYR A 94 -0.79 -3.20 6.89
C TYR A 94 -1.62 -4.12 6.01
N VAL A 95 -2.49 -3.51 5.20
CA VAL A 95 -3.32 -4.23 4.25
C VAL A 95 -2.95 -3.78 2.85
N TRP A 96 -2.80 -4.74 1.95
CA TRP A 96 -2.68 -4.51 0.53
C TRP A 96 -3.87 -5.16 -0.17
N SER A 97 -4.50 -4.43 -1.09
CA SER A 97 -5.56 -4.92 -1.96
C SER A 97 -5.20 -4.74 -3.43
N GLY A 98 -5.48 -5.75 -4.24
CA GLY A 98 -5.35 -5.71 -5.69
C GLY A 98 -6.46 -4.95 -6.41
N SER A 99 -7.50 -4.52 -5.70
CA SER A 99 -8.52 -3.62 -6.24
C SER A 99 -7.98 -2.19 -6.25
N ASN A 100 -7.89 -1.59 -7.44
CA ASN A 100 -7.47 -0.19 -7.60
C ASN A 100 -8.64 0.79 -7.35
N ALA A 101 -9.65 0.39 -6.59
CA ALA A 101 -10.73 1.28 -6.21
C ALA A 101 -10.14 2.38 -5.32
N PRO A 102 -10.34 3.68 -5.63
CA PRO A 102 -9.86 4.76 -4.79
C PRO A 102 -10.46 4.59 -3.40
N ASP A 103 -9.60 4.23 -2.44
CA ASP A 103 -9.98 3.94 -1.07
C ASP A 103 -10.56 5.21 -0.41
N ARG A 104 -11.89 5.29 -0.36
CA ARG A 104 -12.62 6.41 0.25
C ARG A 104 -12.61 6.40 1.78
N ASN A 105 -11.94 5.45 2.44
CA ASN A 105 -12.00 5.42 3.90
C ASN A 105 -10.75 4.84 4.57
N ARG A 106 -9.64 5.55 4.40
CA ARG A 106 -8.40 5.40 5.19
C ARG A 106 -8.63 5.55 6.72
N ARG A 107 -9.81 5.98 7.18
CA ARG A 107 -10.15 6.15 8.61
C ARG A 107 -10.85 4.95 9.26
N HIS A 108 -11.55 4.08 8.53
CA HIS A 108 -12.32 2.97 9.12
C HIS A 108 -11.60 1.62 9.16
N LEU A 109 -10.51 1.41 8.41
CA LEU A 109 -9.72 0.17 8.57
C LEU A 109 -8.89 0.17 9.86
N GLN A 110 -8.63 1.34 10.44
CA GLN A 110 -7.89 1.44 11.69
C GLN A 110 -8.73 1.03 12.91
N SER A 111 -10.07 1.14 12.83
CA SER A 111 -10.98 0.75 13.92
C SER A 111 -11.32 -0.74 13.93
N GLN A 112 -11.32 -1.44 12.78
CA GLN A 112 -11.56 -2.90 12.76
C GLN A 112 -10.39 -3.74 13.28
N GLN A 113 -9.19 -3.16 13.42
CA GLN A 113 -8.03 -3.89 13.93
C GLN A 113 -8.09 -4.15 15.44
N PHE A 114 -8.83 -3.33 16.22
CA PHE A 114 -8.74 -3.37 17.68
C PHE A 114 -9.77 -4.27 18.38
N GLU A 115 -10.70 -4.90 17.65
CA GLU A 115 -11.66 -5.82 18.24
C GLU A 115 -11.06 -7.24 18.32
N HIS A 116 -10.14 -7.44 19.27
CA HIS A 116 -9.86 -8.78 19.78
C HIS A 116 -11.12 -9.30 20.52
N PRO A 117 -11.67 -10.48 20.18
CA PRO A 117 -12.77 -11.05 20.95
C PRO A 117 -12.20 -11.62 22.24
N GLY A 118 -12.32 -10.84 23.31
CA GLY A 118 -12.14 -11.32 24.68
C GLY A 118 -10.96 -10.71 25.41
N VAL A 119 -11.19 -9.56 26.06
CA VAL A 119 -11.16 -9.41 27.53
C VAL A 119 -12.04 -8.20 27.87
N ARG A 120 -13.30 -8.44 28.27
CA ARG A 120 -14.06 -7.41 29.01
C ARG A 120 -13.44 -7.34 30.41
N HIS A 121 -12.57 -6.37 30.65
CA HIS A 121 -12.31 -5.95 32.03
C HIS A 121 -13.57 -5.25 32.54
N ARG A 122 -14.40 -6.01 33.25
CA ARG A 122 -15.40 -5.45 34.17
C ARG A 122 -14.61 -4.84 35.33
N VAL A 123 -14.55 -3.52 35.39
CA VAL A 123 -14.21 -2.78 36.61
C VAL A 123 -15.50 -2.68 37.42
N PRO A 124 -15.60 -3.27 38.63
CA PRO A 124 -16.64 -2.89 39.57
C PRO A 124 -16.18 -1.61 40.29
N GLU A 125 -16.91 -0.53 40.03
CA GLU A 125 -16.97 0.64 40.91
C GLU A 125 -17.86 0.28 42.12
N GLY A 126 -17.39 0.56 43.34
CA GLY A 126 -18.19 0.52 44.57
C GLY A 126 -17.94 -0.68 45.48
#